data_AF-A0A6I5YQP0-F1
#
_entry.id   AF-A0A6I5YQP0-F1
#
_cell.length_a   1.000
_cell.length_b   1.000
_cell.length_c   1.000
_cell.angle_alpha   90.00
_cell.angle_beta   90.00
_cell.angle_gamma   90.00
#
_symmetry.space_group_name_H-M   'P 1'
#
loop_
_entity.id
_entity.type
_entity.pdbx_description
1 polymer ?
#
loop_
_entity_poly.entity_id
_entity_poly.type
_entity_poly.pdbx_seq_one_letter_code
_entity_poly.pdbx_strand_id
1 'polypeptide(L)'
;MTAVITRLPTAARRKVQQRSIRAVRQFKAENPWPGVSKPPHVRDAEASVSQVGRSPELLILLALLKSLPDAQRQAIKDTVHRIHFAVGDEVSLAACSLLSGIGRDR
;
A
#
# COMPACT_ATOMS: atom_id res chain seq x y z
N MET A 1 -1.25 38.60 49.74
CA MET A 1 -2.28 37.64 49.27
C MET A 1 -1.54 36.47 48.63
N THR A 2 -1.48 35.34 49.31
CA THR A 2 -0.78 34.14 48.83
C THR A 2 -1.76 33.28 48.01
N ALA A 3 -1.46 33.09 46.73
CA ALA A 3 -2.27 32.25 45.85
C ALA A 3 -2.11 30.77 46.24
N VAL A 4 -3.21 30.13 46.65
CA VAL A 4 -3.26 28.70 46.92
C VAL A 4 -3.32 27.97 45.58
N ILE A 5 -2.22 27.31 45.19
CA ILE A 5 -2.15 26.50 43.98
C ILE A 5 -2.71 25.11 44.31
N THR A 6 -3.95 24.85 43.91
CA THR A 6 -4.58 23.52 43.97
C THR A 6 -4.05 22.64 42.84
N ARG A 7 -3.25 21.61 43.18
CA ARG A 7 -2.79 20.61 42.22
C ARG A 7 -3.91 19.61 41.95
N LEU A 8 -4.40 19.58 40.71
CA LEU A 8 -5.34 18.56 40.24
C LEU A 8 -4.67 17.18 40.33
N PRO A 9 -5.39 16.11 40.71
CA PRO A 9 -4.85 14.77 40.72
C PRO A 9 -4.48 14.39 39.28
N THR A 10 -3.19 14.24 39.01
CA THR A 10 -2.69 13.75 37.73
C THR A 10 -3.29 12.37 37.50
N ALA A 11 -3.99 12.20 36.36
CA ALA A 11 -4.59 10.93 35.98
C ALA A 11 -3.56 9.81 36.15
N ALA A 12 -3.87 8.86 37.05
CA ALA A 12 -2.96 7.77 37.38
C ALA A 12 -2.54 7.04 36.08
N ARG A 13 -1.25 6.74 35.94
CA ARG A 13 -0.72 6.01 34.77
C ARG A 13 -1.49 4.70 34.62
N ARG A 14 -2.36 4.62 33.61
CA ARG A 14 -3.14 3.41 33.31
C ARG A 14 -2.15 2.31 32.92
N LYS A 15 -2.01 1.28 33.76
CA LYS A 15 -1.22 0.09 33.40
C LYS A 15 -1.91 -0.56 32.20
N VAL A 16 -1.31 -0.40 31.01
CA VAL A 16 -1.72 -1.13 29.83
C VAL A 16 -1.30 -2.58 30.05
N GLN A 17 -2.24 -3.43 30.49
CA GLN A 17 -1.98 -4.85 30.54
C GLN A 17 -1.85 -5.34 29.11
N GLN A 18 -0.61 -5.65 28.73
CA GLN A 18 -0.32 -6.31 27.46
C GLN A 18 -1.07 -7.65 27.46
N ARG A 19 -2.06 -7.78 26.58
CA ARG A 19 -2.82 -9.03 26.47
C ARG A 19 -1.85 -10.15 26.14
N SER A 20 -2.05 -11.30 26.78
CA SER A 20 -1.24 -12.49 26.50
C SER A 20 -1.35 -12.85 25.01
N ILE A 21 -0.26 -13.35 24.44
CA ILE A 21 -0.18 -13.75 23.02
C ILE A 21 -1.34 -14.71 22.67
N ARG A 22 -1.79 -15.53 23.62
CA ARG A 22 -2.93 -16.44 23.48
C ARG A 22 -4.25 -15.70 23.25
N ALA A 23 -4.55 -14.66 24.02
CA ALA A 23 -5.75 -13.85 23.85
C ALA A 23 -5.75 -13.08 22.52
N VAL A 24 -4.59 -12.64 22.05
CA VAL A 24 -4.45 -11.98 20.74
C VAL A 24 -4.72 -12.95 19.58
N ARG A 25 -4.21 -14.18 19.67
CA ARG A 25 -4.45 -15.21 18.65
C ARG A 25 -5.93 -15.62 18.60
N GLN A 26 -6.55 -15.80 19.75
CA GLN A 26 -7.96 -16.14 19.84
C GLN A 26 -8.85 -15.02 19.26
N PHE A 27 -8.57 -13.76 19.61
CA PHE A 27 -9.28 -12.60 19.04
C PHE A 27 -9.17 -12.52 17.51
N LYS A 28 -7.98 -12.82 16.94
CA LYS A 28 -7.78 -12.87 15.49
C LYS A 28 -8.53 -14.02 14.80
N ALA A 29 -8.69 -15.15 15.49
CA ALA A 29 -9.47 -16.28 14.97
C ALA A 29 -10.97 -15.99 14.99
N GLU A 30 -11.44 -15.32 16.06
CA GLU A 30 -12.86 -14.93 16.22
C GLU A 30 -13.23 -13.72 15.33
N ASN A 31 -12.26 -12.89 14.96
CA ASN A 31 -12.44 -11.72 14.10
C ASN A 31 -11.50 -11.80 12.88
N PRO A 32 -11.79 -12.68 11.91
CA PRO A 32 -11.02 -12.72 10.68
C PRO A 32 -11.14 -11.37 9.98
N TRP A 33 -10.00 -10.81 9.55
CA TRP A 33 -9.99 -9.58 8.76
C TRP A 33 -10.87 -9.78 7.51
N PRO A 34 -11.82 -8.88 7.22
CA PRO A 34 -12.66 -9.04 6.06
C PRO A 34 -11.83 -8.90 4.78
N GLY A 35 -11.82 -9.96 3.97
CA GLY A 35 -11.16 -10.00 2.67
C GLY A 35 -9.89 -10.83 2.61
N VAL A 36 -9.45 -11.15 1.39
CA VAL A 36 -8.18 -11.83 1.13
C VAL A 36 -7.05 -10.84 1.44
N SER A 37 -6.09 -11.25 2.27
CA SER A 37 -4.88 -10.45 2.54
C SER A 37 -4.09 -10.24 1.25
N LYS A 38 -4.26 -9.06 0.62
CA LYS A 38 -3.47 -8.66 -0.55
C LYS A 38 -2.16 -8.01 -0.10
N PRO A 39 -1.02 -8.37 -0.69
CA PRO A 39 0.24 -7.71 -0.38
C PRO A 39 0.21 -6.24 -0.86
N PRO A 40 1.01 -5.34 -0.26
CA PRO A 40 0.94 -3.89 -0.51
C PRO A 40 0.97 -3.52 -2.00
N HIS A 41 1.93 -4.08 -2.74
CA HIS A 41 2.09 -3.84 -4.19
C HIS A 41 0.85 -4.16 -5.03
N VAL A 42 0.03 -5.14 -4.61
CA VAL A 42 -1.22 -5.49 -5.32
C VAL A 42 -2.30 -4.47 -5.04
N ARG A 43 -2.42 -4.01 -3.78
CA ARG A 43 -3.41 -2.98 -3.42
C ARG A 43 -3.08 -1.66 -4.10
N ASP A 44 -1.81 -1.32 -4.15
CA ASP A 44 -1.33 -0.07 -4.78
C ASP A 44 -1.58 -0.13 -6.29
N ALA A 45 -1.30 -1.27 -6.93
CA ALA A 45 -1.63 -1.48 -8.35
C ALA A 45 -3.14 -1.39 -8.63
N GLU A 46 -3.98 -2.03 -7.81
CA GLU A 46 -5.44 -1.95 -7.95
C GLU A 46 -5.96 -0.51 -7.75
N ALA A 47 -5.42 0.21 -6.78
CA ALA A 47 -5.72 1.62 -6.56
C ALA A 47 -5.31 2.49 -7.76
N SER A 48 -4.11 2.27 -8.31
CA SER A 48 -3.64 2.97 -9.51
C SER A 48 -4.52 2.66 -10.71
N VAL A 49 -4.87 1.39 -10.96
CA VAL A 49 -5.76 0.99 -12.06
C VAL A 49 -7.15 1.63 -11.94
N SER A 50 -7.68 1.76 -10.72
CA SER A 50 -8.95 2.47 -10.48
C SER A 50 -8.90 3.96 -10.85
N GLN A 51 -7.71 4.57 -10.84
CA GLN A 51 -7.48 5.94 -11.28
C GLN A 51 -7.26 6.04 -12.79
N VAL A 52 -6.81 4.98 -13.46
CA VAL A 52 -6.58 4.97 -14.92
C VAL A 52 -7.89 5.23 -15.69
N GLY A 53 -9.04 4.83 -15.16
CA GLY A 53 -10.35 5.19 -15.73
C GLY A 53 -10.64 6.69 -15.77
N ARG A 54 -9.79 7.54 -15.15
CA ARG A 54 -9.97 8.99 -15.06
C ARG A 54 -9.07 9.79 -15.99
N SER A 55 -8.07 9.18 -16.66
CA SER A 55 -7.27 9.88 -17.66
C SER A 55 -7.13 9.09 -18.97
N PRO A 56 -7.44 9.73 -20.12
CA PRO A 56 -7.38 9.06 -21.42
C PRO A 56 -5.96 8.67 -21.81
N GLU A 57 -4.96 9.43 -21.35
CA GLU A 57 -3.53 9.17 -21.58
C GLU A 57 -3.07 7.86 -20.95
N LEU A 58 -3.52 7.57 -19.71
CA LEU A 58 -3.19 6.32 -19.03
C LEU A 58 -3.87 5.12 -19.70
N LEU A 59 -5.09 5.28 -20.23
CA LEU A 59 -5.77 4.23 -20.99
C LEU A 59 -5.02 3.88 -22.27
N ILE A 60 -4.53 4.88 -23.00
CA ILE A 60 -3.73 4.67 -24.21
C ILE A 60 -2.42 3.97 -23.85
N LEU A 61 -1.74 4.42 -22.79
CA LEU A 61 -0.48 3.83 -22.35
C LEU A 61 -0.66 2.36 -21.89
N LEU A 62 -1.74 2.05 -21.17
CA LEU A 62 -2.08 0.66 -20.82
C LEU A 62 -2.40 -0.19 -22.05
N ALA A 63 -3.14 0.35 -23.02
CA ALA A 63 -3.47 -0.36 -24.25
C ALA A 63 -2.19 -0.70 -25.05
N LEU A 64 -1.25 0.24 -25.13
CA LEU A 64 0.07 0.03 -25.74
C LEU A 64 0.86 -1.03 -24.98
N LEU A 65 0.90 -1.00 -23.64
CA LEU A 65 1.61 -2.01 -22.87
C LEU A 65 0.98 -3.41 -22.97
N LYS A 66 -0.35 -3.50 -23.09
CA LYS A 66 -1.07 -4.77 -23.29
C LYS A 66 -0.81 -5.38 -24.68
N SER A 67 -0.59 -4.56 -25.71
CA SER A 67 -0.31 -5.04 -27.07
C SER A 67 1.13 -5.51 -27.28
N LEU A 68 2.07 -5.14 -26.40
CA LEU A 68 3.47 -5.56 -26.50
C LEU A 68 3.67 -7.05 -26.15
N PRO A 69 4.64 -7.73 -26.79
CA PRO A 69 5.12 -9.05 -26.38
C PRO A 69 5.66 -9.07 -24.95
N ASP A 70 5.57 -10.23 -24.29
CA ASP A 70 5.99 -10.40 -22.89
C ASP A 70 7.47 -10.05 -22.65
N ALA A 71 8.36 -10.38 -23.58
CA ALA A 71 9.78 -10.02 -23.51
C ALA A 71 10.00 -8.50 -23.51
N GLN A 72 9.22 -7.75 -24.31
CA GLN A 72 9.32 -6.29 -24.39
C GLN A 72 8.72 -5.63 -23.14
N ARG A 73 7.60 -6.17 -22.63
CA ARG A 73 7.04 -5.74 -21.34
C ARG A 73 8.02 -5.91 -20.20
N GLN A 74 8.72 -7.05 -20.16
CA GLN A 74 9.72 -7.31 -19.12
C GLN A 74 10.89 -6.33 -19.22
N ALA A 75 11.39 -6.04 -20.43
CA ALA A 75 12.44 -5.04 -20.63
C ALA A 75 12.02 -3.64 -20.18
N ILE A 76 10.77 -3.24 -20.42
CA ILE A 76 10.22 -1.96 -19.94
C ILE A 76 10.16 -1.96 -18.41
N LYS A 77 9.65 -3.04 -17.80
CA LYS A 77 9.59 -3.19 -16.34
C LYS A 77 10.98 -3.08 -15.70
N ASP A 78 11.98 -3.73 -16.27
CA ASP A 78 13.35 -3.68 -15.78
C ASP A 78 13.95 -2.27 -15.91
N THR A 79 13.67 -1.57 -17.01
CA THR A 79 14.10 -0.18 -17.22
C THR A 79 13.47 0.76 -16.19
N VAL A 80 12.16 0.66 -15.98
CA VAL A 80 11.43 1.47 -14.99
C VAL A 80 11.92 1.18 -13.57
N HIS A 81 12.19 -0.09 -13.24
CA HIS A 81 12.79 -0.45 -11.95
C HIS A 81 14.15 0.20 -11.76
N ARG A 82 15.02 0.18 -12.78
CA ARG A 82 16.35 0.80 -12.71
C ARG A 82 16.25 2.31 -12.52
N ILE A 83 15.35 2.98 -13.23
CA ILE A 83 15.12 4.43 -13.08
C ILE A 83 14.62 4.75 -11.67
N HIS A 84 13.67 3.98 -11.14
CA HIS A 84 13.20 4.15 -9.77
C HIS A 84 14.33 4.02 -8.75
N PHE A 85 15.18 2.98 -8.86
CA PHE A 85 16.32 2.80 -7.96
C PHE A 85 17.39 3.89 -8.11
N ALA A 86 17.58 4.44 -9.31
CA ALA A 86 18.58 5.46 -9.56
C ALA A 86 18.15 6.86 -9.10
N VAL A 87 16.87 7.21 -9.25
CA VAL A 87 16.35 8.58 -9.06
C VAL A 87 15.48 8.70 -7.81
N GLY A 88 14.97 7.59 -7.26
CA GLY A 88 14.06 7.60 -6.12
C GLY A 88 12.71 8.24 -6.45
N ASP A 89 12.32 8.21 -7.72
CA ASP A 89 11.16 8.93 -8.24
C ASP A 89 9.85 8.17 -7.98
N GLU A 90 8.84 8.90 -7.49
CA GLU A 90 7.50 8.38 -7.16
C GLU A 90 6.72 7.99 -8.42
N VAL A 91 6.94 8.68 -9.55
CA VAL A 91 6.28 8.38 -10.83
C VAL A 91 6.75 7.00 -11.34
N SER A 92 8.04 6.72 -11.17
CA SER A 92 8.64 5.43 -11.50
C SER A 92 8.07 4.28 -10.65
N LEU A 93 7.76 4.53 -9.37
CA LEU A 93 7.13 3.53 -8.49
C LEU A 93 5.69 3.24 -8.90
N ALA A 94 4.93 4.27 -9.25
CA ALA A 94 3.57 4.11 -9.78
C ALA A 94 3.56 3.31 -11.11
N ALA A 95 4.50 3.59 -12.00
CA ALA A 95 4.66 2.86 -13.27
C ALA A 95 4.99 1.37 -13.04
N CYS A 96 5.87 1.04 -12.09
CA CYS A 96 6.16 -0.35 -11.70
C CYS A 96 4.93 -1.11 -11.18
N SER A 97 4.09 -0.44 -10.37
CA SER A 97 2.85 -1.01 -9.85
C SER A 97 1.84 -1.28 -10.96
N LEU A 98 1.68 -0.35 -11.91
CA LEU A 98 0.82 -0.53 -13.09
C LEU A 98 1.27 -1.69 -13.97
N LEU A 99 2.56 -1.76 -14.30
CA LEU A 99 3.14 -2.86 -15.09
C LEU A 99 2.95 -4.23 -14.43
N SER A 100 3.02 -4.29 -13.11
CA SER A 100 2.82 -5.53 -12.34
C SER A 100 1.36 -5.96 -12.27
N GLY A 101 0.41 -5.03 -12.38
CA GLY A 101 -1.02 -5.32 -12.44
C GLY A 101 -1.45 -5.93 -13.77
N ILE A 102 -0.87 -5.49 -14.89
CA ILE A 102 -1.26 -5.93 -16.25
C ILE A 102 -0.99 -7.43 -16.49
N GLY A 103 0.04 -8.00 -15.86
CA GLY A 103 0.44 -9.40 -16.07
C GLY A 103 -0.49 -10.44 -15.43
N ARG A 104 -1.48 -10.03 -14.62
CA ARG A 104 -2.42 -10.95 -13.94
C ARG A 104 -3.75 -11.18 -14.67
N ASP A 105 -4.02 -10.47 -15.76
CA ASP A 105 -5.26 -10.59 -16.55
C ASP A 105 -5.21 -11.72 -17.61
N ARG A 106 -4.20 -12.60 -17.60
CA ARG A 106 -4.07 -13.76 -18.49
C ARG A 106 -4.19 -15.08 -17.74
#